data_AF-A0A668UK05-F1
#
_entry.id   AF-A0A668UK05-F1
#
_cell.length_a   1.000
_cell.length_b   1.000
_cell.length_c   1.000
_cell.angle_alpha   90.00
_cell.angle_beta   90.00
_cell.angle_gamma   90.00
#
_symmetry.space_group_name_H-M   'P 1'
#
loop_
_entity.id
_entity.type
_entity.pdbx_description
1 polymer ?
#
loop_
_entity_poly.entity_id
_entity_poly.type
_entity_poly.pdbx_seq_one_letter_code
_entity_poly.pdbx_strand_id
1 'polypeptide(L)'
;MLCLFPFFFSWPTFIEIDDGEWEDFVLERYKAYWKRKLKSGLPHETPMPLLYKKDFKKLPKWAFEDAYNQDAQPRPRTCDHSLQNSQDEKFRKAFLPNIRLFLHKDSINMSEWNRLSHFNNPFGFMEYKYDDVMDSVKLIPKPKEPMLLPKPGDDGCVRCAVVGTGGILNGSKKGVEIDGHDYVFRMNGAITKGYEEDVGNKTSVYVHTAHSITTSLSLLKKYGRDSYYK
;
A
#
# COMPACT_ATOMS: atom_id res chain seq x y z
N MET A 1 -4.09 1.15 4.88
CA MET A 1 -4.71 1.54 3.59
C MET A 1 -3.70 2.35 2.80
N LEU A 2 -2.79 1.66 2.11
CA LEU A 2 -2.00 2.25 1.02
C LEU A 2 -2.92 2.25 -0.20
N CYS A 3 -3.64 3.36 -0.43
CA CYS A 3 -4.33 3.57 -1.69
C CYS A 3 -3.26 3.88 -2.75
N LEU A 4 -2.77 2.86 -3.43
CA LEU A 4 -2.05 3.02 -4.69
C LEU A 4 -3.10 3.25 -5.78
N PHE A 5 -3.34 4.51 -6.11
CA PHE A 5 -4.01 4.86 -7.36
C PHE A 5 -3.07 4.50 -8.52
N PRO A 6 -3.51 3.68 -9.51
CA PRO A 6 -2.76 3.53 -10.73
C PRO A 6 -2.94 4.81 -11.57
N PHE A 7 -1.89 5.62 -11.67
CA PHE A 7 -1.80 6.62 -12.72
C PHE A 7 -1.62 5.89 -14.06
N PHE A 8 -2.71 5.79 -14.82
CA PHE A 8 -2.65 5.49 -16.24
C PHE A 8 -2.11 6.72 -16.97
N PHE A 9 -0.81 6.74 -17.25
CA PHE A 9 -0.32 7.43 -18.44
C PHE A 9 -0.27 6.40 -19.56
N SER A 10 -1.34 6.38 -20.36
CA SER A 10 -1.22 5.97 -21.77
C SER A 10 -0.16 6.85 -22.41
N TRP A 11 0.68 6.32 -23.30
CA TRP A 11 1.08 6.89 -24.59
C TRP A 11 1.79 5.76 -25.38
N PRO A 12 1.70 5.74 -26.72
CA PRO A 12 1.87 4.53 -27.50
C PRO A 12 3.27 4.44 -28.12
N THR A 13 3.96 3.33 -27.93
CA THR A 13 4.95 2.84 -28.91
C THR A 13 4.82 1.32 -29.01
N PHE A 14 4.19 0.92 -30.09
CA PHE A 14 4.09 -0.46 -30.55
C PHE A 14 5.47 -0.89 -31.05
N ILE A 15 6.09 -1.87 -30.39
CA ILE A 15 7.12 -2.72 -30.99
C ILE A 15 6.71 -4.15 -30.66
N GLU A 16 6.01 -4.78 -31.60
CA GLU A 16 5.87 -6.23 -31.68
C GLU A 16 7.24 -6.81 -32.01
N ILE A 17 7.86 -7.49 -31.05
CA ILE A 17 8.94 -8.44 -31.30
C ILE A 17 8.54 -9.73 -30.59
N ASP A 18 8.02 -10.66 -31.39
CA ASP A 18 7.92 -12.07 -31.08
C ASP A 18 9.34 -12.62 -30.89
N ASP A 19 9.59 -13.33 -29.78
CA ASP A 19 10.75 -14.22 -29.57
C ASP A 19 10.68 -14.82 -28.15
N GLY A 20 9.94 -15.94 -28.07
CA GLY A 20 9.68 -16.75 -26.87
C GLY A 20 10.88 -17.49 -26.27
N GLU A 21 12.08 -17.40 -26.84
CA GLU A 21 13.23 -18.21 -26.39
C GLU A 21 13.87 -17.77 -25.06
N TRP A 22 13.65 -16.53 -24.62
CA TRP A 22 14.30 -15.98 -23.40
C TRP A 22 13.47 -16.06 -22.13
N GLU A 23 12.14 -16.10 -22.23
CA GLU A 23 11.26 -16.36 -21.07
C GLU A 23 11.56 -17.73 -20.49
N ASP A 24 11.82 -18.71 -21.35
CA ASP A 24 12.23 -20.05 -20.96
C ASP A 24 13.56 -20.05 -20.21
N PHE A 25 14.56 -19.22 -20.56
CA PHE A 25 15.86 -19.26 -19.88
C PHE A 25 15.80 -18.86 -18.39
N VAL A 26 15.06 -17.80 -18.05
CA VAL A 26 14.91 -17.35 -16.64
C VAL A 26 14.04 -18.32 -15.86
N LEU A 27 12.94 -18.77 -16.47
CA LEU A 27 12.08 -19.83 -15.90
C LEU A 27 12.85 -21.14 -15.72
N GLU A 28 13.74 -21.52 -16.62
CA GLU A 28 14.55 -22.73 -16.54
C GLU A 28 15.64 -22.61 -15.47
N ARG A 29 16.31 -21.45 -15.33
CA ARG A 29 17.22 -21.20 -14.20
C ARG A 29 16.48 -21.25 -12.86
N TYR A 30 15.28 -20.69 -12.81
CA TYR A 30 14.41 -20.72 -11.64
C TYR A 30 13.94 -22.14 -11.30
N LYS A 31 13.42 -22.89 -12.29
CA LYS A 31 13.05 -24.30 -12.16
C LYS A 31 14.25 -25.16 -11.76
N ALA A 32 15.43 -24.92 -12.32
CA ALA A 32 16.67 -25.63 -11.97
C ALA A 32 17.11 -25.34 -10.53
N TYR A 33 17.04 -24.08 -10.08
CA TYR A 33 17.28 -23.71 -8.68
C TYR A 33 16.33 -24.46 -7.74
N TRP A 34 15.02 -24.44 -8.02
CA TRP A 34 14.02 -25.12 -7.19
C TRP A 34 14.15 -26.65 -7.24
N LYS A 35 14.44 -27.23 -8.41
CA LYS A 35 14.69 -28.67 -8.57
C LYS A 35 15.95 -29.13 -7.81
N ARG A 36 16.98 -28.28 -7.71
CA ARG A 36 18.18 -28.55 -6.90
C ARG A 36 17.88 -28.46 -5.40
N LYS A 37 17.06 -27.50 -4.98
CA LYS A 37 16.63 -27.30 -3.58
C LYS A 37 15.69 -28.41 -3.08
N LEU A 38 14.77 -28.89 -3.92
CA LEU A 38 13.89 -30.03 -3.58
C LEU A 38 14.67 -31.34 -3.37
N LYS A 39 15.85 -31.48 -3.98
CA LYS A 39 16.72 -32.65 -3.80
C LYS A 39 17.53 -32.65 -2.49
N SER A 40 17.69 -31.53 -1.79
CA SER A 40 18.59 -31.42 -0.63
C SER A 40 17.95 -31.74 0.73
N GLY A 41 16.66 -32.12 0.79
CA GLY A 41 15.96 -32.37 2.06
C GLY A 41 15.66 -31.08 2.85
N LEU A 42 14.68 -31.17 3.78
CA LEU A 42 13.98 -30.09 4.51
C LEU A 42 14.70 -28.72 4.53
N PRO A 43 14.11 -27.67 3.91
CA PRO A 43 14.83 -26.45 3.62
C PRO A 43 14.96 -25.61 4.88
N HIS A 44 16.19 -25.28 5.28
CA HIS A 44 16.37 -23.94 5.81
C HIS A 44 16.02 -23.01 4.66
N GLU A 45 14.87 -22.34 4.72
CA GLU A 45 14.51 -21.37 3.70
C GLU A 45 15.61 -20.31 3.68
N THR A 46 16.31 -20.20 2.55
CA THR A 46 17.28 -19.14 2.29
C THR A 46 16.62 -18.06 1.44
N PRO A 47 17.13 -16.81 1.46
CA PRO A 47 16.65 -15.75 0.59
C PRO A 47 16.74 -16.18 -0.88
N MET A 48 15.71 -15.85 -1.65
CA MET A 48 15.67 -16.03 -3.08
C MET A 48 16.78 -15.19 -3.75
N PRO A 49 17.39 -15.66 -4.84
CA PRO A 49 18.28 -14.83 -5.64
C PRO A 49 17.60 -13.54 -6.11
N LEU A 50 18.39 -12.48 -6.25
CA LEU A 50 17.90 -11.20 -6.77
C LEU A 50 17.39 -11.37 -8.21
N LEU A 51 16.15 -10.94 -8.42
CA LEU A 51 15.56 -10.76 -9.73
C LEU A 51 15.72 -9.28 -10.13
N TYR A 52 16.01 -9.02 -11.40
CA TYR A 52 16.09 -7.66 -11.93
C TYR A 52 15.07 -7.46 -13.03
N LYS A 53 14.41 -6.30 -13.06
CA LYS A 53 13.37 -5.99 -14.05
C LYS A 53 13.90 -6.06 -15.48
N LYS A 54 15.15 -5.61 -15.67
CA LYS A 54 15.85 -5.64 -16.96
C LYS A 54 15.99 -7.05 -17.55
N ASP A 55 15.90 -8.09 -16.71
CA ASP A 55 16.02 -9.48 -17.14
C ASP A 55 14.68 -10.02 -17.70
N PHE A 56 13.59 -9.25 -17.63
CA PHE A 56 12.27 -9.61 -18.13
C PHE A 56 11.85 -8.70 -19.29
N LYS A 57 11.39 -9.29 -20.40
CA LYS A 57 10.83 -8.55 -21.55
C LYS A 57 9.40 -8.03 -21.27
N LYS A 58 8.63 -8.76 -20.45
CA LYS A 58 7.28 -8.40 -20.02
C LYS A 58 7.12 -8.65 -18.52
N LEU A 59 6.11 -8.02 -17.92
CA LEU A 59 5.81 -8.26 -16.51
C LEU A 59 5.43 -9.73 -16.30
N PRO A 60 6.15 -10.46 -15.44
CA PRO A 60 5.85 -11.86 -15.17
C PRO A 60 4.51 -11.97 -14.45
N LYS A 61 3.74 -13.02 -14.79
CA LYS A 61 2.49 -13.36 -14.12
C LYS A 61 2.70 -14.55 -13.20
N TRP A 62 2.42 -14.38 -11.92
CA TRP A 62 2.64 -15.43 -10.92
C TRP A 62 1.32 -16.03 -10.46
N ALA A 63 1.28 -17.36 -10.30
CA ALA A 63 0.07 -18.07 -9.84
C ALA A 63 -0.38 -17.69 -8.42
N PHE A 64 0.46 -16.96 -7.68
CA PHE A 64 0.25 -16.52 -6.31
C PHE A 64 0.09 -14.99 -6.18
N GLU A 65 -0.25 -14.30 -7.27
CA GLU A 65 -0.50 -12.85 -7.28
C GLU A 65 -1.57 -12.41 -6.27
N ASP A 66 -2.65 -13.18 -6.16
CA ASP A 66 -3.77 -12.90 -5.25
C ASP A 66 -3.58 -13.51 -3.85
N ALA A 67 -2.35 -13.90 -3.50
CA ALA A 67 -2.02 -14.34 -2.15
C ALA A 67 -1.78 -13.12 -1.25
N TYR A 68 -2.72 -12.84 -0.35
CA TYR A 68 -2.64 -11.73 0.60
C TYR A 68 -2.39 -12.21 2.02
N ASN A 69 -1.53 -11.49 2.75
CA ASN A 69 -1.43 -11.68 4.19
C ASN A 69 -2.71 -11.21 4.87
N GLN A 70 -3.18 -12.00 5.83
CA GLN A 70 -4.37 -11.71 6.61
C GLN A 70 -4.03 -11.63 8.10
N ASP A 71 -4.74 -10.75 8.79
CA ASP A 71 -4.71 -10.64 10.25
C ASP A 71 -5.86 -11.42 10.87
N ALA A 72 -5.88 -11.45 12.21
CA ALA A 72 -7.04 -11.90 12.95
C ALA A 72 -8.27 -11.08 12.56
N GLN A 73 -9.45 -11.70 12.63
CA GLN A 73 -10.70 -11.04 12.25
C GLN A 73 -10.85 -9.72 13.02
N PRO A 74 -11.16 -8.61 12.33
CA PRO A 74 -11.30 -7.33 12.98
C PRO A 74 -12.47 -7.35 13.98
N ARG A 75 -12.37 -6.54 15.03
CA ARG A 75 -13.45 -6.39 16.00
C ARG A 75 -14.74 -5.94 15.31
N PRO A 76 -15.90 -6.56 15.60
CA PRO A 76 -17.19 -6.11 15.09
C PRO A 76 -17.42 -4.64 15.46
N ARG A 77 -17.88 -3.86 14.49
CA ARG A 77 -18.26 -2.46 14.69
C ARG A 77 -19.76 -2.34 14.85
N THR A 78 -20.17 -1.35 15.62
CA THR A 78 -21.56 -1.07 16.00
C THR A 78 -22.22 0.01 15.14
N CYS A 79 -21.56 0.47 14.07
CA CYS A 79 -22.13 1.48 13.17
C CYS A 79 -23.46 1.01 12.56
N ASP A 80 -24.50 1.84 12.63
CA ASP A 80 -25.80 1.60 12.00
C ASP A 80 -25.67 1.27 10.50
N HIS A 81 -24.74 1.96 9.83
CA HIS A 81 -24.34 1.68 8.45
C HIS A 81 -22.84 1.37 8.39
N SER A 82 -22.51 0.16 7.93
CA SER A 82 -21.12 -0.30 7.79
C SER A 82 -20.87 -0.84 6.39
N LEU A 83 -19.78 -0.39 5.76
CA LEU A 83 -19.31 -0.94 4.48
C LEU A 83 -19.02 -2.45 4.58
N GLN A 84 -18.61 -2.93 5.77
CA GLN A 84 -18.36 -4.36 5.99
C GLN A 84 -19.63 -5.21 5.88
N ASN A 85 -20.80 -4.60 6.10
CA ASN A 85 -22.11 -5.26 6.04
C ASN A 85 -22.84 -4.98 4.71
N SER A 86 -22.13 -4.47 3.70
CA SER A 86 -22.70 -4.17 2.40
C SER A 86 -23.35 -5.43 1.77
N GLN A 87 -24.54 -5.25 1.20
CA GLN A 87 -25.26 -6.29 0.47
C GLN A 87 -24.89 -6.33 -1.02
N ASP A 88 -24.06 -5.39 -1.50
CA ASP A 88 -23.62 -5.37 -2.89
C ASP A 88 -22.74 -6.59 -3.21
N GLU A 89 -23.16 -7.38 -4.20
CA GLU A 89 -22.51 -8.64 -4.54
C GLU A 89 -21.08 -8.44 -5.07
N LYS A 90 -20.86 -7.39 -5.87
CA LYS A 90 -19.53 -7.08 -6.43
C LYS A 90 -18.56 -6.69 -5.32
N PHE A 91 -19.02 -5.89 -4.38
CA PHE A 91 -18.24 -5.50 -3.21
C PHE A 91 -17.91 -6.72 -2.34
N ARG A 92 -18.89 -7.58 -2.03
CA ARG A 92 -18.65 -8.78 -1.21
C ARG A 92 -17.64 -9.74 -1.83
N LYS A 93 -17.60 -9.86 -3.16
CA LYS A 93 -16.60 -10.68 -3.87
C LYS A 93 -15.20 -10.08 -3.82
N ALA A 94 -15.08 -8.75 -3.85
CA ALA A 94 -13.79 -8.05 -3.87
C ALA A 94 -13.24 -7.73 -2.47
N PHE A 95 -14.11 -7.61 -1.47
CA PHE A 95 -13.74 -7.14 -0.13
C PHE A 95 -13.12 -8.24 0.72
N LEU A 96 -11.90 -8.00 1.19
CA LEU A 96 -11.17 -8.88 2.10
C LEU A 96 -11.18 -8.25 3.51
N PRO A 97 -12.08 -8.67 4.43
CA PRO A 97 -12.30 -8.00 5.70
C PRO A 97 -11.08 -8.04 6.63
N ASN A 98 -10.25 -9.07 6.51
CA ASN A 98 -9.10 -9.33 7.37
C ASN A 98 -7.75 -9.17 6.64
N ILE A 99 -7.70 -8.43 5.53
CA ILE A 99 -6.44 -8.15 4.85
C ILE A 99 -5.49 -7.37 5.77
N ARG A 100 -4.21 -7.78 5.86
CA ARG A 100 -3.19 -7.09 6.64
C ARG A 100 -2.87 -5.75 6.00
N LEU A 101 -3.20 -4.65 6.69
CA LEU A 101 -3.05 -3.29 6.17
C LEU A 101 -1.69 -2.64 6.45
N PHE A 102 -0.99 -3.10 7.49
CA PHE A 102 0.25 -2.50 7.96
C PHE A 102 1.39 -3.53 7.94
N LEU A 103 2.51 -3.13 7.36
CA LEU A 103 3.77 -3.85 7.48
C LEU A 103 4.34 -3.60 8.87
N HIS A 104 4.85 -4.64 9.53
CA HIS A 104 5.56 -4.56 10.81
C HIS A 104 6.67 -5.62 10.88
N LYS A 105 7.48 -5.56 11.93
CA LYS A 105 8.64 -6.45 12.17
C LYS A 105 8.39 -7.96 12.05
N ASP A 106 7.15 -8.41 12.25
CA ASP A 106 6.77 -9.84 12.19
C ASP A 106 5.99 -10.19 10.92
N SER A 107 5.86 -9.25 9.96
CA SER A 107 5.07 -9.46 8.75
C SER A 107 5.79 -10.29 7.68
N ILE A 108 7.12 -10.32 7.68
CA ILE A 108 7.93 -10.94 6.62
C ILE A 108 8.74 -12.08 7.25
N ASN A 109 8.32 -13.31 7.01
CA ASN A 109 9.17 -14.49 7.19
C ASN A 109 9.91 -14.79 5.88
N MET A 110 10.74 -15.83 5.85
CA MET A 110 11.54 -16.13 4.66
C MET A 110 10.69 -16.53 3.44
N SER A 111 9.64 -17.33 3.65
CA SER A 111 8.67 -17.69 2.61
C SER A 111 8.04 -16.44 1.98
N GLU A 112 7.61 -15.50 2.82
CA GLU A 112 6.99 -14.25 2.37
C GLU A 112 7.98 -13.31 1.70
N TRP A 113 9.23 -13.24 2.20
CA TRP A 113 10.30 -12.53 1.50
C TRP A 113 10.48 -13.09 0.09
N ASN A 114 10.61 -14.40 -0.03
CA ASN A 114 10.79 -15.06 -1.33
C ASN A 114 9.61 -14.78 -2.25
N ARG A 115 8.38 -14.76 -1.74
CA ARG A 115 7.19 -14.37 -2.52
C ARG A 115 7.28 -12.91 -2.97
N LEU A 116 7.51 -11.98 -2.05
CA LEU A 116 7.54 -10.54 -2.33
C LEU A 116 8.72 -10.11 -3.22
N SER A 117 9.83 -10.84 -3.23
CA SER A 117 10.96 -10.59 -4.12
C SER A 117 10.64 -10.86 -5.61
N HIS A 118 9.49 -11.46 -5.94
CA HIS A 118 8.99 -11.57 -7.31
C HIS A 118 8.29 -10.30 -7.82
N PHE A 119 7.97 -9.36 -6.94
CA PHE A 119 7.15 -8.20 -7.27
C PHE A 119 7.95 -6.91 -7.16
N ASN A 120 7.73 -6.02 -8.12
CA ASN A 120 8.32 -4.69 -8.13
C ASN A 120 7.71 -3.82 -7.03
N ASN A 121 8.49 -2.86 -6.51
CA ASN A 121 7.92 -1.74 -5.73
C ASN A 121 6.78 -1.10 -6.56
N PRO A 122 5.58 -0.89 -5.98
CA PRO A 122 5.21 -0.96 -4.55
C PRO A 122 4.60 -2.28 -4.05
N PHE A 123 4.57 -3.31 -4.89
CA PHE A 123 3.93 -4.60 -4.60
C PHE A 123 4.89 -5.62 -3.98
N GLY A 124 6.19 -5.36 -3.98
CA GLY A 124 7.19 -6.19 -3.31
C GLY A 124 8.60 -5.61 -3.34
N PHE A 125 9.60 -6.48 -3.25
CA PHE A 125 11.00 -6.14 -3.03
C PHE A 125 11.94 -6.63 -4.14
N MET A 126 11.45 -6.81 -5.37
CA MET A 126 12.33 -7.08 -6.52
C MET A 126 13.43 -6.01 -6.60
N GLU A 127 14.66 -6.42 -6.92
CA GLU A 127 15.88 -5.59 -6.98
C GLU A 127 16.44 -5.13 -5.62
N TYR A 128 15.81 -5.49 -4.49
CA TYR A 128 16.29 -5.15 -3.15
C TYR A 128 16.92 -6.34 -2.42
N LYS A 129 17.98 -6.08 -1.65
CA LYS A 129 18.62 -7.09 -0.79
C LYS A 129 17.80 -7.30 0.48
N TYR A 130 17.79 -8.53 0.98
CA TYR A 130 17.09 -8.93 2.20
C TYR A 130 17.50 -8.06 3.40
N ASP A 131 18.80 -7.96 3.66
CA ASP A 131 19.31 -7.26 4.86
C ASP A 131 18.94 -5.77 4.83
N ASP A 132 19.10 -5.10 3.68
CA ASP A 132 18.79 -3.66 3.51
C ASP A 132 17.31 -3.34 3.84
N VAL A 133 16.39 -4.19 3.40
CA VAL A 133 14.95 -3.99 3.65
C VAL A 133 14.61 -4.39 5.08
N MET A 134 15.08 -5.56 5.53
CA MET A 134 14.68 -6.11 6.81
C MET A 134 15.21 -5.31 7.99
N ASP A 135 16.35 -4.63 7.86
CA ASP A 135 16.84 -3.72 8.89
C ASP A 135 15.89 -2.54 9.12
N SER A 136 15.21 -2.06 8.07
CA SER A 136 14.15 -1.06 8.21
C SER A 136 12.86 -1.66 8.78
N VAL A 137 12.45 -2.84 8.31
CA VAL A 137 11.18 -3.49 8.73
C VAL A 137 11.20 -3.87 10.21
N LYS A 138 12.35 -4.31 10.73
CA LYS A 138 12.53 -4.66 12.16
C LYS A 138 12.24 -3.48 13.10
N LEU A 139 12.41 -2.24 12.63
CA LEU A 139 12.14 -1.03 13.41
C LEU A 139 10.65 -0.70 13.48
N ILE A 140 9.81 -1.31 12.64
CA ILE A 140 8.39 -1.01 12.59
C ILE A 140 7.66 -1.86 13.65
N PRO A 141 7.10 -1.25 14.72
CA PRO A 141 6.46 -1.99 15.78
C PRO A 141 5.18 -2.65 15.28
N LYS A 142 4.88 -3.84 15.82
CA LYS A 142 3.61 -4.51 15.59
C LYS A 142 2.48 -3.66 16.20
N PRO A 143 1.42 -3.30 15.42
CA PRO A 143 0.31 -2.56 15.97
C PRO A 143 -0.47 -3.45 16.96
N LYS A 144 -1.04 -2.83 18.00
CA LYS A 144 -1.85 -3.54 19.00
C LYS A 144 -3.15 -4.10 18.42
N GLU A 145 -3.68 -3.43 17.40
CA GLU A 145 -4.88 -3.83 16.67
C GLU A 145 -4.63 -3.72 15.16
N PRO A 146 -5.25 -4.58 14.33
CA PRO A 146 -5.10 -4.52 12.88
C PRO A 146 -5.75 -3.28 12.25
N MET A 147 -6.67 -2.62 12.96
CA MET A 147 -7.40 -1.44 12.52
C MET A 147 -7.32 -0.30 13.54
N LEU A 148 -7.66 0.92 13.11
CA LEU A 148 -7.76 2.09 13.99
C LEU A 148 -8.79 1.85 15.11
N LEU A 149 -8.45 2.17 16.34
CA LEU A 149 -9.33 1.94 17.50
C LEU A 149 -10.54 2.91 17.51
N PRO A 150 -11.69 2.53 18.08
CA PRO A 150 -12.71 3.52 18.41
C PRO A 150 -12.19 4.43 19.52
N LYS A 151 -12.70 5.67 19.57
CA LYS A 151 -12.37 6.58 20.68
C LYS A 151 -12.96 6.02 21.99
N PRO A 152 -12.24 6.11 23.12
CA PRO A 152 -12.78 5.72 24.41
C PRO A 152 -14.04 6.53 24.74
N GLY A 153 -15.13 5.85 25.13
CA GLY A 153 -16.41 6.49 25.49
C GLY A 153 -17.38 6.71 24.31
N ASP A 154 -17.04 6.24 23.11
CA ASP A 154 -17.91 6.30 21.94
C ASP A 154 -18.79 5.04 21.79
N ASP A 155 -19.76 5.10 20.88
CA ASP A 155 -20.71 4.02 20.55
C ASP A 155 -20.05 2.75 19.98
N GLY A 156 -18.73 2.77 19.74
CA GLY A 156 -17.93 1.70 19.12
C GLY A 156 -17.85 1.80 17.59
N CYS A 157 -18.56 2.75 16.98
CA CYS A 157 -18.45 3.11 15.58
C CYS A 157 -17.22 3.98 15.33
N VAL A 158 -16.66 3.87 14.12
CA VAL A 158 -15.54 4.71 13.69
C VAL A 158 -15.89 5.36 12.37
N ARG A 159 -15.94 6.69 12.38
CA ARG A 159 -16.26 7.52 11.21
C ARG A 159 -14.99 8.18 10.72
N CYS A 160 -14.69 8.03 9.43
CA CYS A 160 -13.45 8.51 8.83
C CYS A 160 -13.73 9.49 7.69
N ALA A 161 -13.00 10.61 7.65
CA ALA A 161 -12.94 11.49 6.48
C ALA A 161 -11.63 11.23 5.73
N VAL A 162 -11.70 11.03 4.41
CA VAL A 162 -10.51 10.93 3.53
C VAL A 162 -10.48 12.15 2.63
N VAL A 163 -9.48 13.01 2.85
CA VAL A 163 -9.36 14.31 2.18
C VAL A 163 -8.22 14.25 1.16
N GLY A 164 -8.59 14.26 -0.12
CA GLY A 164 -7.65 14.41 -1.23
C GLY A 164 -7.21 15.86 -1.45
N THR A 165 -6.35 16.09 -2.44
CA THR A 165 -5.83 17.44 -2.79
C THR A 165 -6.51 18.04 -4.03
N GLY A 166 -7.77 17.66 -4.27
CA GLY A 166 -8.53 18.10 -5.45
C GLY A 166 -9.08 19.52 -5.29
N GLY A 167 -9.10 20.29 -6.38
CA GLY A 167 -9.57 21.68 -6.38
C GLY A 167 -11.07 21.86 -6.09
N ILE A 168 -11.87 20.78 -6.14
CA ILE A 168 -13.31 20.79 -5.85
C ILE A 168 -13.63 21.25 -4.42
N LEU A 169 -12.68 21.15 -3.50
CA LEU A 169 -12.87 21.58 -2.12
C LEU A 169 -12.80 23.10 -1.94
N ASN A 170 -12.24 23.84 -2.90
CA ASN A 170 -12.08 25.29 -2.81
C ASN A 170 -13.46 25.99 -2.81
N GLY A 171 -13.78 26.70 -1.74
CA GLY A 171 -15.08 27.35 -1.51
C GLY A 171 -16.22 26.40 -1.12
N SER A 172 -15.91 25.13 -0.81
CA SER A 172 -16.92 24.11 -0.45
C SER A 172 -17.45 24.27 0.98
N LYS A 173 -16.71 24.96 1.86
CA LYS A 173 -17.04 25.16 3.28
C LYS A 173 -17.27 23.86 4.06
N LYS A 174 -16.62 22.76 3.64
CA LYS A 174 -16.78 21.43 4.24
C LYS A 174 -15.90 21.17 5.46
N GLY A 175 -15.09 22.14 5.89
CA GLY A 175 -14.09 21.93 6.93
C GLY A 175 -14.66 21.47 8.27
N VAL A 176 -15.79 22.04 8.70
CA VAL A 176 -16.47 21.64 9.94
C VAL A 176 -16.98 20.19 9.87
N GLU A 177 -17.56 19.80 8.73
CA GLU A 177 -18.04 18.44 8.49
C GLU A 177 -16.87 17.43 8.51
N ILE A 178 -15.76 17.78 7.84
CA ILE A 178 -14.53 16.96 7.82
C ILE A 178 -13.99 16.75 9.24
N ASP A 179 -13.85 17.83 10.00
CA ASP A 179 -13.27 17.78 11.35
C ASP A 179 -14.16 17.05 12.38
N GLY A 180 -15.46 16.93 12.10
CA GLY A 180 -16.42 16.17 12.89
C GLY A 180 -16.19 14.65 12.89
N HIS A 181 -15.39 14.11 11.98
CA HIS A 181 -15.09 12.67 11.90
C HIS A 181 -14.11 12.23 12.99
N ASP A 182 -14.05 10.93 13.31
CA ASP A 182 -13.14 10.40 14.31
C ASP A 182 -11.69 10.48 13.88
N TYR A 183 -11.44 10.06 12.64
CA TYR A 183 -10.15 10.09 11.99
C TYR A 183 -10.23 10.88 10.69
N VAL A 184 -9.26 11.76 10.49
CA VAL A 184 -9.11 12.49 9.22
C VAL A 184 -7.81 12.05 8.54
N PHE A 185 -7.94 11.46 7.35
CA PHE A 185 -6.83 11.05 6.51
C PHE A 185 -6.53 12.14 5.48
N ARG A 186 -5.27 12.55 5.40
CA ARG A 186 -4.75 13.46 4.37
C ARG A 186 -3.59 12.82 3.63
N MET A 187 -3.28 13.32 2.44
CA MET A 187 -2.20 12.76 1.63
C MET A 187 -1.48 13.79 0.76
N ASN A 188 -0.23 13.48 0.40
CA ASN A 188 0.59 14.24 -0.55
C ASN A 188 0.86 15.70 -0.15
N GLY A 189 0.26 16.68 -0.83
CA GLY A 189 0.42 18.11 -0.59
C GLY A 189 -0.87 18.75 -0.06
N ALA A 190 -1.43 18.19 1.01
CA ALA A 190 -2.69 18.65 1.58
C ALA A 190 -2.49 19.94 2.41
N ILE A 191 -2.75 21.09 1.79
CA ILE A 191 -2.69 22.40 2.46
C ILE A 191 -3.96 22.61 3.26
N THR A 192 -3.83 22.88 4.55
CA THR A 192 -4.94 23.29 5.43
C THR A 192 -4.95 24.79 5.70
N LYS A 193 -3.76 25.39 5.88
CA LYS A 193 -3.63 26.81 6.23
C LYS A 193 -4.23 27.73 5.17
N GLY A 194 -5.15 28.60 5.57
CA GLY A 194 -5.89 29.51 4.68
C GLY A 194 -7.05 28.85 3.93
N TYR A 195 -7.28 27.56 4.16
CA TYR A 195 -8.36 26.76 3.57
C TYR A 195 -9.14 25.99 4.64
N GLU A 196 -9.00 26.33 5.92
CA GLU A 196 -9.59 25.58 7.04
C GLU A 196 -11.12 25.52 6.95
N GLU A 197 -11.77 26.57 6.44
CA GLU A 197 -13.21 26.58 6.19
C GLU A 197 -13.62 25.48 5.20
N ASP A 198 -12.77 25.19 4.21
CA ASP A 198 -13.03 24.22 3.16
C ASP A 198 -12.61 22.80 3.51
N VAL A 199 -11.40 22.66 4.07
CA VAL A 199 -10.74 21.35 4.23
C VAL A 199 -10.56 20.93 5.67
N GLY A 200 -10.90 21.78 6.64
CA GLY A 200 -10.73 21.52 8.07
C GLY A 200 -9.28 21.62 8.52
N ASN A 201 -9.06 21.51 9.83
CA ASN A 201 -7.74 21.60 10.46
C ASN A 201 -7.29 20.26 11.08
N LYS A 202 -8.22 19.32 11.31
CA LYS A 202 -7.91 18.03 11.91
C LYS A 202 -7.14 17.15 10.93
N THR A 203 -6.09 16.49 11.42
CA THR A 203 -5.36 15.43 10.71
C THR A 203 -5.01 14.35 11.72
N SER A 204 -5.40 13.12 11.42
CA SER A 204 -5.10 11.95 12.27
C SER A 204 -4.11 11.01 11.61
N VAL A 205 -4.18 10.89 10.28
CA VAL A 205 -3.25 10.07 9.49
C VAL A 205 -2.83 10.86 8.27
N TYR A 206 -1.52 10.93 8.02
CA TYR A 206 -0.96 11.56 6.83
C TYR A 206 -0.24 10.51 5.98
N VAL A 207 -0.68 10.35 4.72
CA VAL A 207 -0.17 9.33 3.81
C VAL A 207 0.68 9.97 2.72
N HIS A 208 1.91 9.51 2.55
CA HIS A 208 2.80 10.01 1.51
C HIS A 208 3.83 8.96 1.10
N THR A 209 4.48 9.19 -0.04
CA THR A 209 5.77 8.58 -0.36
C THR A 209 6.87 9.60 -0.11
N ALA A 210 8.13 9.16 -0.05
CA ALA A 210 9.27 10.08 0.03
C ALA A 210 9.31 11.05 -1.16
N HIS A 211 8.92 10.59 -2.35
CA HIS A 211 8.87 11.43 -3.54
C HIS A 211 7.70 12.43 -3.51
N SER A 212 6.50 12.02 -3.11
CA SER A 212 5.33 12.90 -3.16
C SER A 212 5.41 14.04 -2.14
N ILE A 213 5.92 13.77 -0.94
CA ILE A 213 6.06 14.78 0.12
C ILE A 213 7.10 15.84 -0.26
N THR A 214 8.25 15.42 -0.78
CA THR A 214 9.36 16.32 -1.18
C THR A 214 8.98 17.17 -2.39
N THR A 215 8.39 16.55 -3.41
CA THR A 215 7.93 17.26 -4.61
C THR A 215 6.82 18.26 -4.27
N SER A 216 5.85 17.85 -3.43
CA SER A 216 4.74 18.71 -3.01
C SER A 216 5.26 19.93 -2.24
N LEU A 217 6.19 19.75 -1.31
CA LEU A 217 6.84 20.85 -0.58
C LEU A 217 7.51 21.86 -1.52
N SER A 218 8.29 21.37 -2.49
CA SER A 218 8.98 22.21 -3.47
C SER A 218 8.01 23.02 -4.34
N LEU A 219 6.98 22.36 -4.86
CA LEU A 219 5.97 23.01 -5.70
C LEU A 219 5.17 24.05 -4.91
N LEU A 220 4.67 23.70 -3.72
CA LEU A 220 3.86 24.60 -2.92
C LEU A 220 4.65 25.85 -2.49
N LYS A 221 5.92 25.69 -2.11
CA LYS A 221 6.82 26.80 -1.81
C LYS A 221 7.00 27.75 -3.01
N LYS A 222 7.12 27.22 -4.23
CA LYS A 222 7.20 28.03 -5.46
C LYS A 222 5.95 28.89 -5.67
N TYR A 223 4.78 28.42 -5.24
CA TYR A 223 3.51 29.16 -5.31
C TYR A 223 3.21 29.98 -4.05
N GLY A 224 4.19 30.19 -3.16
CA GLY A 224 4.02 30.97 -1.93
C GLY A 224 3.08 30.33 -0.92
N ARG A 225 2.87 29.01 -1.01
CA ARG A 225 2.04 28.25 -0.07
C ARG A 225 2.94 27.42 0.82
N ASP A 226 2.90 27.70 2.11
CA ASP A 226 3.56 26.86 3.09
C ASP A 226 2.67 25.65 3.42
N SER A 227 3.12 24.45 3.05
CA SER A 227 2.56 23.23 3.65
C SER A 227 3.15 23.10 5.06
N TYR A 228 2.45 23.62 6.07
CA TYR A 228 2.82 23.36 7.46
C TYR A 228 2.36 21.95 7.84
N TYR A 229 3.30 21.02 7.86
CA TYR A 229 3.17 19.80 8.63
C TYR A 229 3.39 20.19 10.09
N LYS A 230 2.33 20.16 10.90
CA LYS A 230 2.46 20.12 12.36
C LYS A 230 2.39 18.67 12.82
#